data_AF-A0AB39UFX4-F1
#
_entry.id   AF-A0AB39UFX4-F1
#
_cell.length_a   1.000
_cell.length_b   1.000
_cell.length_c   1.000
_cell.angle_alpha   90.00
_cell.angle_beta   90.00
_cell.angle_gamma   90.00
#
_symmetry.space_group_name_H-M   'P 1'
#
loop_
_entity.id
_entity.type
_entity.pdbx_description
1 polymer ?
#
loop_
_entity_poly.entity_id
_entity_poly.type
_entity_poly.pdbx_seq_one_letter_code
_entity_poly.pdbx_strand_id
1 'polypeptide(L)'
;MKGMSVEIPEEKSLLQHVSIADYGDEIPEPSADGFHRGGAYRISAVLPAISSAIGHPVQTAIHRDPKALQETLGFPDCRSAIVVLVDGMGFWNVATRVGHAPYLRSLLQDDANARPISTCQPSTTVVAMAAFGTGTCPGKTAMTGYTQLNPYNDRISQMIQFRNAVPPEKLQREPTIFERLHDQGVRVTSSGLPEFADSALTKAALRVTDYIGHDDADERILEACRAARRPGLTYLYIRDVDKTGHEYGWESPQWIAQFETIDSQLAMLHRNAPKGTLIVIVADHGMIEADPDQRIDMAANPRLLDGVRFYGGEPRFVMAYAEEGDDAGDIAGRWQEELGELAEVHTRQEAIASGLFGPVKPEVEPMLGDVLALMNDHATLVDSHVQRDGATRLPGVHGSRSMMETDIPCLIDLV
;
A
#
# COMPACT_ATOMS: atom_id res chain seq x y z
N MET A 1 -21.28 -27.52 3.58
CA MET A 1 -20.02 -26.77 3.50
C MET A 1 -19.63 -26.42 4.93
N LYS A 2 -18.51 -26.94 5.44
CA LYS A 2 -17.94 -26.42 6.68
C LYS A 2 -17.38 -25.05 6.30
N GLY A 3 -17.95 -23.97 6.83
CA GLY A 3 -17.37 -22.65 6.63
C GLY A 3 -15.95 -22.69 7.18
N MET A 4 -14.96 -22.57 6.30
CA MET A 4 -13.58 -22.38 6.73
C MET A 4 -13.51 -20.94 7.21
N SER A 5 -13.54 -20.75 8.53
CA SER A 5 -13.12 -19.47 9.10
C SER A 5 -11.62 -19.32 8.84
N VAL A 6 -11.18 -18.18 8.31
CA VAL A 6 -9.76 -17.82 8.28
C VAL A 6 -9.18 -18.02 9.68
N GLU A 7 -8.22 -18.93 9.81
CA GLU A 7 -7.53 -19.15 11.07
C GLU A 7 -6.60 -17.97 11.31
N ILE A 8 -6.81 -17.24 12.41
CA ILE A 8 -6.03 -16.06 12.75
C ILE A 8 -4.74 -16.55 13.41
N PRO A 9 -3.55 -16.25 12.85
CA PRO A 9 -2.27 -16.57 13.48
C PRO A 9 -2.14 -15.91 14.86
N GLU A 10 -1.26 -16.45 15.70
CA GLU A 10 -0.87 -15.76 16.92
C GLU A 10 -0.29 -14.37 16.60
N GLU A 11 -0.54 -13.39 17.46
CA GLU A 11 -0.10 -12.00 17.29
C GLU A 11 1.40 -11.88 16.98
N LYS A 12 2.23 -12.68 17.66
CA LYS A 12 3.67 -12.72 17.40
C LYS A 12 4.00 -13.09 15.95
N SER A 13 3.25 -14.01 15.34
CA SER A 13 3.44 -14.37 13.94
C SER A 13 2.97 -13.26 13.00
N LEU A 14 1.89 -12.56 13.37
CA LEU A 14 1.36 -11.44 12.60
C LEU A 14 2.32 -10.24 12.51
N LEU A 15 3.19 -10.08 13.52
CA LEU A 15 4.18 -9.01 13.59
C LEU A 15 5.55 -9.38 13.00
N GLN A 16 5.77 -10.65 12.69
CA GLN A 16 7.01 -11.10 12.04
C GLN A 16 7.09 -10.62 10.60
N HIS A 17 8.30 -10.25 10.18
CA HIS A 17 8.59 -9.95 8.78
C HIS A 17 8.27 -11.15 7.88
N VAL A 18 7.50 -10.88 6.83
CA VAL A 18 7.31 -11.84 5.75
C VAL A 18 8.51 -11.84 4.80
N SER A 19 8.73 -12.97 4.13
CA SER A 19 9.70 -13.07 3.04
C SER A 19 9.48 -11.98 1.99
N ILE A 20 10.56 -11.60 1.29
CA ILE A 20 10.47 -10.62 0.22
C ILE A 20 9.56 -11.15 -0.89
N ALA A 21 8.39 -10.54 -1.01
CA ALA A 21 7.44 -10.87 -2.06
C ALA A 21 7.91 -10.28 -3.40
N ASP A 22 8.22 -11.15 -4.35
CA ASP A 22 8.68 -10.79 -5.68
C ASP A 22 7.60 -10.10 -6.53
N TYR A 23 8.02 -9.43 -7.60
CA TYR A 23 7.14 -8.81 -8.59
C TYR A 23 7.13 -9.62 -9.89
N GLY A 24 5.96 -9.92 -10.45
CA GLY A 24 5.82 -10.66 -11.71
C GLY A 24 4.43 -11.30 -11.86
N ASP A 25 4.26 -12.18 -12.83
CA ASP A 25 2.98 -12.87 -13.10
C ASP A 25 2.90 -14.28 -12.50
N GLU A 26 4.01 -14.79 -11.98
CA GLU A 26 4.10 -16.14 -11.44
C GLU A 26 3.27 -16.30 -10.17
N ILE A 27 2.82 -17.53 -9.91
CA ILE A 27 2.28 -17.93 -8.61
C ILE A 27 3.46 -18.37 -7.75
N PRO A 28 3.85 -17.61 -6.72
CA PRO A 28 4.95 -17.99 -5.84
C PRO A 28 4.55 -19.21 -4.99
N GLU A 29 5.54 -19.93 -4.48
CA GLU A 29 5.29 -21.00 -3.51
C GLU A 29 4.54 -20.46 -2.27
N PRO A 30 3.63 -21.25 -1.67
CA PRO A 30 2.92 -20.81 -0.48
C PRO A 30 3.90 -20.65 0.70
N SER A 31 3.66 -19.65 1.52
CA SER A 31 4.34 -19.43 2.80
C SER A 31 3.95 -20.51 3.82
N ALA A 32 4.58 -20.48 5.01
CA ALA A 32 4.31 -21.47 6.06
C ALA A 32 2.84 -21.51 6.54
N ASP A 33 2.12 -20.40 6.39
CA ASP A 33 0.69 -20.29 6.68
C ASP A 33 -0.22 -20.75 5.53
N GLY A 34 0.36 -21.22 4.43
CA GLY A 34 -0.35 -21.72 3.25
C GLY A 34 -0.75 -20.65 2.23
N PHE A 35 -0.47 -19.37 2.48
CA PHE A 35 -0.82 -18.29 1.55
C PHE A 35 0.31 -17.93 0.61
N HIS A 36 -0.07 -17.56 -0.63
CA HIS A 36 0.85 -17.08 -1.64
C HIS A 36 1.08 -15.57 -1.48
N ARG A 37 2.34 -15.14 -1.50
CA ARG A 37 2.74 -13.72 -1.38
C ARG A 37 3.70 -13.36 -2.50
N GLY A 38 3.43 -12.27 -3.22
CA GLY A 38 4.25 -11.88 -4.38
C GLY A 38 3.67 -12.33 -5.71
N GLY A 39 4.40 -12.05 -6.78
CA GLY A 39 4.00 -12.38 -8.15
C GLY A 39 2.60 -11.86 -8.47
N ALA A 40 1.72 -12.76 -8.89
CA ALA A 40 0.32 -12.47 -9.20
C ALA A 40 -0.51 -12.01 -7.98
N TYR A 41 -0.08 -12.33 -6.75
CA TYR A 41 -0.74 -11.94 -5.51
C TYR A 41 -0.14 -10.64 -4.95
N ARG A 42 -0.03 -9.63 -5.80
CA ARG A 42 0.45 -8.29 -5.44
C ARG A 42 -0.59 -7.22 -5.76
N ILE A 43 -0.57 -6.13 -5.00
CA ILE A 43 -1.40 -4.95 -5.30
C ILE A 43 -1.19 -4.42 -6.73
N SER A 44 0.03 -4.55 -7.28
CA SER A 44 0.36 -4.16 -8.65
C SER A 44 -0.31 -5.03 -9.72
N ALA A 45 -0.74 -6.24 -9.37
CA ALA A 45 -1.41 -7.15 -10.30
C ALA A 45 -2.92 -6.86 -10.44
N VAL A 46 -3.52 -6.15 -9.47
CA VAL A 46 -4.97 -5.93 -9.38
C VAL A 46 -5.52 -5.20 -10.60
N LEU A 47 -4.97 -4.04 -10.96
CA LEU A 47 -5.46 -3.28 -12.12
C LEU A 47 -5.19 -3.95 -13.46
N PRO A 48 -4.02 -4.56 -13.74
CA PRO A 48 -3.84 -5.42 -14.91
C PRO A 48 -4.89 -6.54 -14.99
N ALA A 49 -5.14 -7.28 -13.91
CA ALA A 49 -6.15 -8.33 -13.89
C ALA A 49 -7.57 -7.80 -14.18
N ILE A 50 -7.93 -6.66 -13.60
CA ILE A 50 -9.23 -6.01 -13.84
C ILE A 50 -9.34 -5.50 -15.27
N SER A 51 -8.25 -4.98 -15.85
CA SER A 51 -8.23 -4.55 -17.26
C SER A 51 -8.57 -5.72 -18.19
N SER A 52 -8.07 -6.94 -17.89
CA SER A 52 -8.46 -8.16 -18.60
C SER A 52 -9.92 -8.52 -18.35
N ALA A 53 -10.38 -8.47 -17.09
CA ALA A 53 -11.76 -8.78 -16.72
C ALA A 53 -12.80 -7.91 -17.45
N ILE A 54 -12.50 -6.64 -17.69
CA ILE A 54 -13.37 -5.72 -18.46
C ILE A 54 -13.19 -5.84 -19.99
N GLY A 55 -12.34 -6.75 -20.47
CA GLY A 55 -12.11 -7.01 -21.90
C GLY A 55 -11.07 -6.12 -22.58
N HIS A 56 -10.25 -5.39 -21.82
CA HIS A 56 -9.23 -4.45 -22.30
C HIS A 56 -7.88 -4.71 -21.64
N PRO A 57 -7.26 -5.88 -21.86
CA PRO A 57 -6.06 -6.29 -21.15
C PRO A 57 -4.91 -5.30 -21.36
N VAL A 58 -4.33 -4.83 -20.25
CA VAL A 58 -3.22 -3.88 -20.21
C VAL A 58 -1.97 -4.55 -19.66
N GLN A 59 -0.94 -4.67 -20.49
CA GLN A 59 0.39 -5.09 -20.06
C GLN A 59 1.19 -3.92 -19.47
N THR A 60 2.06 -4.23 -18.51
CA THR A 60 2.95 -3.29 -17.83
C THR A 60 4.41 -3.72 -17.96
N ALA A 61 5.32 -2.97 -17.32
CA ALA A 61 6.73 -3.34 -17.26
C ALA A 61 6.99 -4.58 -16.39
N ILE A 62 6.08 -4.90 -15.45
CA ILE A 62 6.17 -6.03 -14.52
C ILE A 62 5.23 -7.16 -14.94
N HIS A 63 4.01 -6.81 -15.32
CA HIS A 63 2.93 -7.75 -15.59
C HIS A 63 2.67 -7.86 -17.10
N ARG A 64 2.98 -9.01 -17.70
CA ARG A 64 2.91 -9.28 -19.14
C ARG A 64 1.71 -10.11 -19.53
N ASP A 65 1.11 -10.85 -18.61
CA ASP A 65 -0.09 -11.66 -18.87
C ASP A 65 -1.27 -11.25 -17.97
N PRO A 66 -2.01 -10.18 -18.34
CA PRO A 66 -3.20 -9.74 -17.61
C PRO A 66 -4.28 -10.83 -17.49
N LYS A 67 -4.35 -11.78 -18.43
CA LYS A 67 -5.36 -12.84 -18.40
C LYS A 67 -5.00 -13.90 -17.36
N ALA A 68 -3.74 -14.30 -17.28
CA ALA A 68 -3.26 -15.18 -16.22
C ALA A 68 -3.45 -14.55 -14.83
N LEU A 69 -3.21 -13.24 -14.70
CA LEU A 69 -3.48 -12.51 -13.44
C LEU A 69 -4.97 -12.51 -13.08
N GLN A 70 -5.85 -12.27 -14.06
CA GLN A 70 -7.30 -12.33 -13.88
C GLN A 70 -7.74 -13.71 -13.37
N GLU A 71 -7.26 -14.78 -14.00
CA GLU A 71 -7.58 -16.16 -13.63
C GLU A 71 -7.04 -16.52 -12.24
N THR A 72 -5.80 -16.11 -11.95
CA THR A 72 -5.14 -16.36 -10.66
C THR A 72 -5.83 -15.63 -9.52
N LEU A 73 -6.20 -14.36 -9.73
CA LEU A 73 -6.91 -13.60 -8.71
C LEU A 73 -8.39 -13.99 -8.60
N GLY A 74 -8.94 -14.72 -9.58
CA GLY A 74 -10.33 -15.20 -9.56
C GLY A 74 -11.35 -14.16 -10.03
N PHE A 75 -10.93 -13.17 -10.82
CA PHE A 75 -11.82 -12.10 -11.29
C PHE A 75 -12.70 -12.57 -12.46
N PRO A 76 -14.04 -12.55 -12.33
CA PRO A 76 -14.93 -12.93 -13.42
C PRO A 76 -14.90 -11.91 -14.56
N ASP A 77 -15.20 -12.36 -15.78
CA ASP A 77 -15.40 -11.44 -16.91
C ASP A 77 -16.60 -10.52 -16.62
N CYS A 78 -16.42 -9.23 -16.86
CA CYS A 78 -17.43 -8.21 -16.61
C CYS A 78 -17.37 -7.10 -17.68
N ARG A 79 -18.33 -6.18 -17.66
CA ARG A 79 -18.28 -4.97 -18.51
C ARG A 79 -17.93 -3.71 -17.73
N SER A 80 -18.13 -3.74 -16.42
CA SER A 80 -17.94 -2.61 -15.52
C SER A 80 -17.35 -3.13 -14.23
N ALA A 81 -16.31 -2.45 -13.76
CA ALA A 81 -15.66 -2.76 -12.49
C ALA A 81 -15.57 -1.52 -11.60
N ILE A 82 -15.77 -1.72 -10.30
CA ILE A 82 -15.48 -0.74 -9.26
C ILE A 82 -14.36 -1.31 -8.39
N VAL A 83 -13.19 -0.68 -8.39
CA VAL A 83 -12.15 -0.96 -7.41
C VAL A 83 -12.33 -0.01 -6.25
N VAL A 84 -12.51 -0.55 -5.05
CA VAL A 84 -12.50 0.19 -3.80
C VAL A 84 -11.15 -0.01 -3.14
N LEU A 85 -10.40 1.07 -2.93
CA LEU A 85 -9.21 1.05 -2.09
C LEU A 85 -9.56 1.69 -0.74
N VAL A 86 -9.53 0.86 0.30
CA VAL A 86 -9.74 1.29 1.68
C VAL A 86 -8.37 1.40 2.35
N ASP A 87 -7.93 2.64 2.57
CA ASP A 87 -6.63 2.96 3.14
C ASP A 87 -6.44 2.34 4.53
N GLY A 88 -5.32 1.65 4.75
CA GLY A 88 -4.96 1.06 6.05
C GLY A 88 -5.82 -0.14 6.49
N MET A 89 -6.66 -0.71 5.62
CA MET A 89 -7.52 -1.85 5.93
C MET A 89 -6.85 -3.20 5.66
N GLY A 90 -5.85 -3.55 6.47
CA GLY A 90 -5.10 -4.82 6.33
C GLY A 90 -5.97 -6.07 6.46
N PHE A 91 -5.56 -7.15 5.79
CA PHE A 91 -6.32 -8.41 5.77
C PHE A 91 -6.51 -8.97 7.18
N TRP A 92 -5.45 -8.93 7.98
CA TRP A 92 -5.47 -9.43 9.36
C TRP A 92 -6.22 -8.51 10.32
N ASN A 93 -6.22 -7.19 10.09
CA ASN A 93 -7.10 -6.25 10.81
C ASN A 93 -8.58 -6.63 10.57
N VAL A 94 -8.96 -6.89 9.32
CA VAL A 94 -10.32 -7.32 8.93
C VAL A 94 -10.66 -8.68 9.53
N ALA A 95 -9.81 -9.69 9.35
CA ALA A 95 -10.06 -11.05 9.84
C ALA A 95 -10.25 -11.08 11.37
N THR A 96 -9.45 -10.31 12.11
CA THR A 96 -9.53 -10.20 13.57
C THR A 96 -10.83 -9.52 14.04
N ARG A 97 -11.35 -8.56 13.26
CA ARG A 97 -12.55 -7.78 13.61
C ARG A 97 -13.78 -8.17 12.79
N VAL A 98 -13.76 -9.31 12.10
CA VAL A 98 -14.81 -9.74 11.16
C VAL A 98 -16.20 -9.86 11.79
N GLY A 99 -16.28 -10.01 13.12
CA GLY A 99 -17.54 -9.97 13.87
C GLY A 99 -18.32 -8.65 13.76
N HIS A 100 -17.62 -7.54 13.49
CA HIS A 100 -18.17 -6.19 13.34
C HIS A 100 -18.56 -5.83 11.90
N ALA A 101 -18.15 -6.64 10.92
CA ALA A 101 -18.31 -6.33 9.50
C ALA A 101 -19.13 -7.41 8.79
N PRO A 102 -20.46 -7.43 8.95
CA PRO A 102 -21.31 -8.49 8.38
C PRO A 102 -21.24 -8.62 6.86
N TYR A 103 -21.03 -7.54 6.10
CA TYR A 103 -20.89 -7.62 4.65
C TYR A 103 -19.53 -8.20 4.25
N LEU A 104 -18.42 -7.69 4.78
CA LEU A 104 -17.08 -8.27 4.55
C LEU A 104 -17.01 -9.73 4.99
N ARG A 105 -17.62 -10.07 6.13
CA ARG A 105 -17.74 -11.45 6.61
C ARG A 105 -18.44 -12.36 5.61
N SER A 106 -19.45 -11.85 4.90
CA SER A 106 -20.16 -12.64 3.88
C SER A 106 -19.28 -12.93 2.68
N LEU A 107 -18.43 -11.98 2.27
CA LEU A 107 -17.47 -12.15 1.17
C LEU A 107 -16.36 -13.15 1.54
N LEU A 108 -15.89 -13.13 2.78
CA LEU A 108 -14.87 -14.04 3.31
C LEU A 108 -15.35 -15.50 3.42
N GLN A 109 -16.62 -15.81 3.12
CA GLN A 109 -17.08 -17.20 3.01
C GLN A 109 -16.68 -17.87 1.69
N ASP A 110 -16.24 -17.08 0.71
CA ASP A 110 -15.68 -17.58 -0.55
C ASP A 110 -14.16 -17.79 -0.38
N ASP A 111 -13.67 -18.97 -0.75
CA ASP A 111 -12.26 -19.33 -0.68
C ASP A 111 -11.37 -18.39 -1.53
N ALA A 112 -11.91 -17.81 -2.62
CA ALA A 112 -11.18 -16.83 -3.43
C ALA A 112 -10.88 -15.53 -2.66
N ASN A 113 -11.70 -15.21 -1.65
CA ASN A 113 -11.60 -14.03 -0.80
C ASN A 113 -10.93 -14.31 0.54
N ALA A 114 -10.98 -15.55 1.04
CA ALA A 114 -10.41 -15.99 2.30
C ALA A 114 -8.88 -16.13 2.27
N ARG A 115 -8.19 -15.23 1.56
CA ARG A 115 -6.73 -15.18 1.43
C ARG A 115 -6.24 -13.73 1.28
N PRO A 116 -5.05 -13.40 1.80
CA PRO A 116 -4.42 -12.12 1.52
C PRO A 116 -3.81 -12.07 0.12
N ILE A 117 -3.54 -10.85 -0.34
CA ILE A 117 -2.47 -10.55 -1.30
C ILE A 117 -1.47 -9.60 -0.62
N SER A 118 -0.30 -9.38 -1.20
CA SER A 118 0.70 -8.49 -0.60
C SER A 118 0.71 -7.10 -1.23
N THR A 119 0.88 -6.06 -0.42
CA THR A 119 1.24 -4.72 -0.92
C THR A 119 2.73 -4.63 -1.29
N CYS A 120 3.25 -3.44 -1.61
CA CYS A 120 4.64 -3.14 -1.88
C CYS A 120 5.48 -2.85 -0.61
N GLN A 121 6.76 -2.56 -0.82
CA GLN A 121 7.68 -2.13 0.22
C GLN A 121 8.31 -0.76 -0.11
N PRO A 122 8.29 0.23 0.80
CA PRO A 122 7.59 0.26 2.09
C PRO A 122 6.07 0.07 1.95
N SER A 123 5.41 -0.48 2.97
CA SER A 123 3.95 -0.68 3.00
C SER A 123 3.24 0.62 3.38
N THR A 124 3.30 1.60 2.48
CA THR A 124 2.82 2.98 2.74
C THR A 124 2.04 3.51 1.54
N THR A 125 1.03 4.35 1.79
CA THR A 125 0.08 4.84 0.78
C THR A 125 0.75 5.33 -0.50
N VAL A 126 1.78 6.17 -0.37
CA VAL A 126 2.50 6.78 -1.52
C VAL A 126 3.03 5.72 -2.48
N VAL A 127 3.67 4.70 -1.92
CA VAL A 127 4.39 3.66 -2.65
C VAL A 127 3.38 2.68 -3.24
N ALA A 128 2.40 2.28 -2.43
CA ALA A 128 1.35 1.35 -2.80
C ALA A 128 0.44 1.90 -3.89
N MET A 129 0.01 3.17 -3.77
CA MET A 129 -0.80 3.83 -4.79
C MET A 129 -0.07 3.94 -6.13
N ALA A 130 1.22 4.26 -6.12
CA ALA A 130 2.01 4.32 -7.35
C ALA A 130 2.17 2.93 -8.00
N ALA A 131 2.44 1.90 -7.19
CA ALA A 131 2.54 0.52 -7.68
C ALA A 131 1.20 0.01 -8.23
N PHE A 132 0.11 0.25 -7.51
CA PHE A 132 -1.27 -0.08 -7.89
C PHE A 132 -1.66 0.60 -9.21
N GLY A 133 -1.58 1.94 -9.26
CA GLY A 133 -2.04 2.73 -10.40
C GLY A 133 -1.28 2.48 -11.70
N THR A 134 -0.03 1.99 -11.61
CA THR A 134 0.83 1.69 -12.76
C THR A 134 0.91 0.20 -13.08
N GLY A 135 0.48 -0.65 -12.15
CA GLY A 135 0.75 -2.08 -12.16
C GLY A 135 2.25 -2.40 -12.26
N THR A 136 3.09 -1.67 -11.52
CA THR A 136 4.55 -1.89 -11.50
C THR A 136 5.09 -2.00 -10.07
N CYS A 137 6.28 -1.47 -9.79
CA CYS A 137 6.99 -1.62 -8.52
C CYS A 137 7.70 -0.31 -8.11
N PRO A 138 8.03 -0.12 -6.82
CA PRO A 138 8.69 1.08 -6.29
C PRO A 138 9.96 1.46 -7.06
N GLY A 139 10.77 0.46 -7.42
CA GLY A 139 12.00 0.62 -8.21
C GLY A 139 11.79 1.22 -9.61
N LYS A 140 10.56 1.20 -10.13
CA LYS A 140 10.19 1.80 -11.42
C LYS A 140 9.39 3.10 -11.28
N THR A 141 8.57 3.22 -10.24
CA THR A 141 7.68 4.36 -10.04
C THR A 141 8.39 5.58 -9.46
N ALA A 142 9.60 5.41 -8.89
CA ALA A 142 10.35 6.47 -8.21
C ALA A 142 9.65 7.04 -6.95
N MET A 143 8.57 6.39 -6.52
CA MET A 143 7.81 6.70 -5.30
C MET A 143 8.23 5.64 -4.27
N THR A 144 9.19 5.98 -3.41
CA THR A 144 9.97 4.99 -2.63
C THR A 144 9.77 5.09 -1.12
N GLY A 145 8.99 6.05 -0.63
CA GLY A 145 8.58 6.15 0.77
C GLY A 145 7.69 7.36 1.03
N TYR A 146 7.17 7.48 2.25
CA TYR A 146 6.45 8.69 2.69
C TYR A 146 7.32 9.94 2.59
N THR A 147 8.60 9.83 2.97
CA THR A 147 9.63 10.80 2.66
C THR A 147 10.80 10.15 1.92
N GLN A 148 11.46 10.88 1.03
CA GLN A 148 12.62 10.40 0.28
C GLN A 148 13.51 11.55 -0.16
N LEU A 149 14.78 11.29 -0.46
CA LEU A 149 15.69 12.28 -1.03
C LEU A 149 15.25 12.67 -2.45
N ASN A 150 15.21 13.97 -2.72
CA ASN A 150 15.15 14.49 -4.07
C ASN A 150 16.58 14.77 -4.58
N PRO A 151 17.09 13.96 -5.51
CA PRO A 151 18.48 14.08 -5.97
C PRO A 151 18.74 15.34 -6.79
N TYR A 152 17.71 16.07 -7.23
CA TYR A 152 17.86 17.27 -8.05
C TYR A 152 18.04 18.56 -7.24
N ASN A 153 17.65 18.57 -5.96
CA ASN A 153 17.75 19.73 -5.09
C ASN A 153 18.37 19.44 -3.72
N ASP A 154 18.78 18.19 -3.50
CA ASP A 154 19.45 17.70 -2.29
C ASP A 154 18.65 17.98 -1.00
N ARG A 155 17.35 17.70 -1.05
CA ARG A 155 16.44 17.86 0.09
C ARG A 155 15.54 16.64 0.24
N ILE A 156 15.16 16.36 1.48
CA ILE A 156 14.08 15.42 1.77
C ILE A 156 12.75 15.99 1.27
N SER A 157 12.07 15.17 0.50
CA SER A 157 10.73 15.39 -0.02
C SER A 157 9.71 14.66 0.83
N GLN A 158 8.57 15.29 1.08
CA GLN A 158 7.40 14.64 1.63
C GLN A 158 6.44 14.35 0.48
N MET A 159 6.05 13.10 0.32
CA MET A 159 5.49 12.57 -0.92
C MET A 159 3.95 12.57 -0.98
N ILE A 160 3.26 12.92 0.10
CA ILE A 160 1.81 13.13 0.11
C ILE A 160 1.48 14.56 -0.37
N GLN A 161 2.18 15.54 0.17
CA GLN A 161 2.06 16.97 -0.16
C GLN A 161 3.01 17.39 -1.29
N PHE A 162 3.89 16.50 -1.74
CA PHE A 162 4.95 16.77 -2.72
C PHE A 162 5.82 17.97 -2.37
N ARG A 163 6.05 18.20 -1.07
CA ARG A 163 6.91 19.27 -0.59
C ARG A 163 8.35 18.93 -0.94
N ASN A 164 9.07 19.86 -1.56
CA ASN A 164 10.43 19.68 -2.09
C ASN A 164 10.58 18.58 -3.15
N ALA A 165 9.48 17.95 -3.60
CA ALA A 165 9.51 16.84 -4.53
C ALA A 165 9.67 17.31 -5.99
N VAL A 166 10.12 16.38 -6.84
CA VAL A 166 10.02 16.52 -8.29
C VAL A 166 8.53 16.57 -8.68
N PRO A 167 8.11 17.35 -9.69
CA PRO A 167 6.73 17.34 -10.17
C PRO A 167 6.25 15.90 -10.47
N PRO A 168 5.00 15.54 -10.12
CA PRO A 168 4.54 14.15 -10.09
C PRO A 168 4.70 13.43 -11.43
N GLU A 169 4.48 14.10 -12.55
CA GLU A 169 4.60 13.52 -13.90
C GLU A 169 6.05 13.32 -14.34
N LYS A 170 6.99 14.06 -13.73
CA LYS A 170 8.42 13.92 -13.98
C LYS A 170 9.07 12.89 -13.06
N LEU A 171 8.49 12.68 -11.88
CA LEU A 171 8.96 11.70 -10.91
C LEU A 171 8.48 10.30 -11.29
N GLN A 172 7.17 10.10 -11.28
CA GLN A 172 6.54 8.85 -11.68
C GLN A 172 6.38 8.87 -13.20
N ARG A 173 7.17 8.03 -13.91
CA ARG A 173 7.24 8.03 -15.38
C ARG A 173 6.62 6.81 -16.05
N GLU A 174 6.22 5.79 -15.27
CA GLU A 174 5.51 4.65 -15.84
C GLU A 174 4.10 5.08 -16.25
N PRO A 175 3.61 4.69 -17.43
CA PRO A 175 2.21 4.93 -17.80
C PRO A 175 1.27 4.21 -16.82
N THR A 176 0.30 4.95 -16.30
CA THR A 176 -0.74 4.39 -15.44
C THR A 176 -1.66 3.46 -16.23
N ILE A 177 -2.30 2.51 -15.55
CA ILE A 177 -3.31 1.65 -16.17
C ILE A 177 -4.49 2.49 -16.67
N PHE A 178 -4.83 3.56 -15.95
CA PHE A 178 -5.89 4.50 -16.33
C PHE A 178 -5.60 5.21 -17.65
N GLU A 179 -4.37 5.70 -17.87
CA GLU A 179 -3.93 6.24 -19.16
C GLU A 179 -4.06 5.20 -20.27
N ARG A 180 -3.57 3.98 -20.04
CA ARG A 180 -3.60 2.91 -21.04
C ARG A 180 -5.02 2.44 -21.39
N LEU A 181 -5.95 2.49 -20.44
CA LEU A 181 -7.36 2.21 -20.66
C LEU A 181 -8.04 3.37 -21.40
N HIS A 182 -7.78 4.61 -20.99
CA HIS A 182 -8.30 5.81 -21.66
C HIS A 182 -7.88 5.85 -23.14
N ASP A 183 -6.61 5.54 -23.45
CA ASP A 183 -6.10 5.50 -24.83
C ASP A 183 -6.77 4.42 -25.70
N GLN A 184 -7.35 3.39 -25.08
CA GLN A 184 -8.18 2.38 -25.73
C GLN A 184 -9.66 2.80 -25.86
N GLY A 185 -10.01 4.00 -25.41
CA GLY A 185 -11.39 4.51 -25.39
C GLY A 185 -12.24 3.95 -24.23
N VAL A 186 -11.60 3.36 -23.21
CA VAL A 186 -12.30 2.84 -22.02
C VAL A 186 -12.55 3.98 -21.04
N ARG A 187 -13.78 4.06 -20.51
CA ARG A 187 -14.12 5.00 -19.46
C ARG A 187 -13.33 4.68 -18.19
N VAL A 188 -12.65 5.69 -17.65
CA VAL A 188 -11.95 5.64 -16.37
C VAL A 188 -12.42 6.79 -15.48
N THR A 189 -12.89 6.47 -14.27
CA THR A 189 -13.47 7.46 -13.35
C THR A 189 -12.90 7.25 -11.96
N SER A 190 -12.60 8.33 -11.26
CA SER A 190 -12.21 8.31 -9.85
C SER A 190 -13.31 8.98 -9.02
N SER A 191 -13.71 8.37 -7.90
CA SER A 191 -14.62 8.94 -6.91
C SER A 191 -13.90 9.07 -5.58
N GLY A 192 -13.87 10.28 -5.02
CA GLY A 192 -13.08 10.57 -3.83
C GLY A 192 -13.37 11.95 -3.24
N LEU A 193 -12.57 12.36 -2.26
CA LEU A 193 -12.68 13.69 -1.66
C LEU A 193 -12.27 14.77 -2.66
N PRO A 194 -12.94 15.95 -2.69
CA PRO A 194 -12.59 17.03 -3.61
C PRO A 194 -11.14 17.49 -3.51
N GLU A 195 -10.56 17.48 -2.30
CA GLU A 195 -9.16 17.87 -2.05
C GLU A 195 -8.13 16.97 -2.75
N PHE A 196 -8.50 15.75 -3.15
CA PHE A 196 -7.60 14.82 -3.84
C PHE A 196 -7.64 14.91 -5.36
N ALA A 197 -8.64 15.57 -5.94
CA ALA A 197 -8.84 15.64 -7.39
C ALA A 197 -7.58 16.15 -8.11
N ASP A 198 -6.95 17.17 -7.55
CA ASP A 198 -5.75 17.81 -8.07
C ASP A 198 -4.46 17.48 -7.31
N SER A 199 -4.53 16.53 -6.37
CA SER A 199 -3.38 16.15 -5.57
C SER A 199 -2.26 15.58 -6.45
N ALA A 200 -1.03 15.78 -6.01
CA ALA A 200 0.12 15.30 -6.75
C ALA A 200 0.19 13.76 -6.76
N LEU A 201 -0.31 13.08 -5.72
CA LEU A 201 -0.40 11.61 -5.72
C LEU A 201 -1.42 11.11 -6.76
N THR A 202 -2.59 11.73 -6.87
CA THR A 202 -3.56 11.42 -7.95
C THR A 202 -2.94 11.66 -9.33
N LYS A 203 -2.19 12.77 -9.50
CA LYS A 203 -1.45 13.05 -10.75
C LYS A 203 -0.29 12.09 -11.01
N ALA A 204 0.23 11.39 -10.00
CA ALA A 204 1.28 10.39 -10.16
C ALA A 204 0.71 9.00 -10.46
N ALA A 205 -0.41 8.62 -9.84
CA ALA A 205 -0.90 7.23 -9.85
C ALA A 205 -2.18 7.01 -10.67
N LEU A 206 -3.05 8.02 -10.80
CA LEU A 206 -4.43 7.89 -11.30
C LEU A 206 -4.73 8.88 -12.43
N ARG A 207 -3.75 9.11 -13.31
CA ARG A 207 -3.86 10.13 -14.38
C ARG A 207 -5.05 9.88 -15.28
N VAL A 208 -5.53 10.97 -15.89
CA VAL A 208 -6.59 11.02 -16.91
C VAL A 208 -7.98 10.49 -16.51
N THR A 209 -8.18 10.12 -15.24
CA THR A 209 -9.52 9.73 -14.78
C THR A 209 -10.45 10.94 -14.74
N ASP A 210 -11.71 10.76 -15.14
CA ASP A 210 -12.78 11.70 -14.82
C ASP A 210 -12.97 11.69 -13.29
N TYR A 211 -12.51 12.74 -12.59
CA TYR A 211 -12.58 12.80 -11.12
C TYR A 211 -13.91 13.41 -10.66
N ILE A 212 -14.63 12.67 -9.81
CA ILE A 212 -15.89 13.08 -9.20
C ILE A 212 -15.64 13.25 -7.69
N GLY A 213 -15.66 14.49 -7.23
CA GLY A 213 -15.38 14.85 -5.84
C GLY A 213 -16.66 15.09 -5.02
N HIS A 214 -16.75 14.50 -3.83
CA HIS A 214 -17.82 14.80 -2.87
C HIS A 214 -17.34 14.71 -1.42
N ASP A 215 -17.74 15.67 -0.58
CA ASP A 215 -17.34 15.70 0.84
C ASP A 215 -18.05 14.59 1.63
N ASP A 216 -19.34 14.40 1.36
CA ASP A 216 -20.14 13.31 1.93
C ASP A 216 -19.71 11.94 1.37
N ALA A 217 -19.48 10.98 2.28
CA ALA A 217 -18.96 9.67 1.93
C ALA A 217 -19.98 8.79 1.19
N ASP A 218 -21.27 8.90 1.52
CA ASP A 218 -22.33 8.11 0.89
C ASP A 218 -22.58 8.60 -0.54
N GLU A 219 -22.51 9.90 -0.79
CA GLU A 219 -22.56 10.43 -2.16
C GLU A 219 -21.37 9.99 -3.01
N ARG A 220 -20.15 9.85 -2.45
CA ARG A 220 -19.01 9.27 -3.21
C ARG A 220 -19.29 7.84 -3.67
N ILE A 221 -19.95 7.05 -2.84
CA ILE A 221 -20.37 5.68 -3.16
C ILE A 221 -21.42 5.69 -4.27
N LEU A 222 -22.44 6.54 -4.14
CA LEU A 222 -23.49 6.67 -5.15
C LEU A 222 -22.93 7.15 -6.49
N GLU A 223 -21.97 8.07 -6.50
CA GLU A 223 -21.27 8.51 -7.71
C GLU A 223 -20.47 7.38 -8.36
N ALA A 224 -19.81 6.53 -7.57
CA ALA A 224 -19.15 5.34 -8.09
C ALA A 224 -20.16 4.38 -8.76
N CYS A 225 -21.32 4.15 -8.14
CA CYS A 225 -22.41 3.37 -8.73
C CYS A 225 -22.98 4.02 -10.02
N ARG A 226 -23.16 5.35 -10.03
CA ARG A 226 -23.63 6.11 -11.20
C ARG A 226 -22.64 5.97 -12.36
N ALA A 227 -21.34 6.11 -12.10
CA ALA A 227 -20.29 5.94 -13.10
C ALA A 227 -20.27 4.51 -13.67
N ALA A 228 -20.44 3.50 -12.82
CA ALA A 228 -20.42 2.09 -13.20
C ALA A 228 -21.61 1.65 -14.09
N ARG A 229 -22.64 2.50 -14.28
CA ARG A 229 -23.71 2.25 -15.27
C ARG A 229 -23.22 2.23 -16.71
N ARG A 230 -22.05 2.83 -16.97
CA ARG A 230 -21.35 2.76 -18.26
C ARG A 230 -20.15 1.81 -18.13
N PRO A 231 -19.96 0.90 -19.11
CA PRO A 231 -18.79 0.01 -19.13
C PRO A 231 -17.47 0.75 -18.91
N GLY A 232 -16.53 0.11 -18.21
CA GLY A 232 -15.22 0.66 -17.88
C GLY A 232 -14.80 0.43 -16.43
N LEU A 233 -13.83 1.22 -15.96
CA LEU A 233 -13.25 1.11 -14.63
C LEU A 233 -13.59 2.34 -13.78
N THR A 234 -14.08 2.10 -12.57
CA THR A 234 -14.28 3.13 -11.55
C THR A 234 -13.36 2.84 -10.36
N TYR A 235 -12.61 3.83 -9.91
CA TYR A 235 -11.81 3.79 -8.68
C TYR A 235 -12.55 4.57 -7.58
N LEU A 236 -12.70 3.98 -6.40
CA LEU A 236 -13.29 4.59 -5.21
C LEU A 236 -12.28 4.52 -4.08
N TYR A 237 -11.97 5.65 -3.45
CA TYR A 237 -11.03 5.72 -2.34
C TYR A 237 -11.74 6.07 -1.02
N ILE A 238 -11.40 5.33 0.03
CA ILE A 238 -11.92 5.50 1.39
C ILE A 238 -10.72 5.58 2.33
N ARG A 239 -10.63 6.64 3.14
CA ARG A 239 -9.42 6.97 3.93
C ARG A 239 -9.57 6.80 5.44
N ASP A 240 -10.79 6.49 5.87
CA ASP A 240 -11.22 6.85 7.22
C ASP A 240 -10.67 5.93 8.30
N VAL A 241 -10.47 4.63 8.01
CA VAL A 241 -9.90 3.67 8.97
C VAL A 241 -8.41 3.88 9.19
N ASP A 242 -7.63 4.20 8.15
CA ASP A 242 -6.22 4.61 8.30
C ASP A 242 -6.09 5.83 9.21
N LYS A 243 -6.81 6.92 8.88
CA LYS A 243 -6.80 8.15 9.67
C LYS A 243 -7.14 7.88 11.14
N THR A 244 -8.18 7.09 11.38
CA THR A 244 -8.62 6.75 12.75
C THR A 244 -7.60 5.85 13.46
N GLY A 245 -6.96 4.94 12.73
CA GLY A 245 -5.90 4.07 13.24
C GLY A 245 -4.69 4.87 13.69
N HIS A 246 -4.23 5.81 12.89
CA HIS A 246 -3.14 6.72 13.28
C HIS A 246 -3.49 7.60 14.50
N GLU A 247 -4.74 7.99 14.67
CA GLU A 247 -5.15 8.88 15.77
C GLU A 247 -5.40 8.12 17.09
N TYR A 248 -5.94 6.90 17.03
CA TYR A 248 -6.43 6.17 18.20
C TYR A 248 -5.89 4.75 18.37
N GLY A 249 -5.20 4.19 17.38
CA GLY A 249 -4.79 2.78 17.35
C GLY A 249 -5.86 1.90 16.70
N TRP A 250 -5.43 0.84 16.00
CA TRP A 250 -6.34 -0.01 15.21
C TRP A 250 -7.22 -0.91 16.09
N GLU A 251 -6.81 -1.15 17.33
CA GLU A 251 -7.58 -1.91 18.32
C GLU A 251 -8.62 -1.08 19.08
N SER A 252 -8.62 0.24 18.86
CA SER A 252 -9.46 1.16 19.60
C SER A 252 -10.95 1.01 19.27
N PRO A 253 -11.86 1.33 20.21
CA PRO A 253 -13.29 1.44 19.92
C PRO A 253 -13.61 2.41 18.78
N GLN A 254 -12.82 3.48 18.63
CA GLN A 254 -12.94 4.47 17.56
C GLN A 254 -12.69 3.83 16.20
N TRP A 255 -11.61 3.06 16.07
CA TRP A 255 -11.31 2.33 14.84
C TRP A 255 -12.40 1.31 14.52
N ILE A 256 -12.87 0.55 15.51
CA ILE A 256 -13.96 -0.42 15.33
C ILE A 256 -15.23 0.25 14.81
N ALA A 257 -15.64 1.39 15.39
CA ALA A 257 -16.80 2.15 14.93
C ALA A 257 -16.64 2.66 13.49
N GLN A 258 -15.42 3.09 13.13
CA GLN A 258 -15.11 3.50 11.76
C GLN A 258 -15.16 2.30 10.80
N PHE A 259 -14.67 1.14 11.23
CA PHE A 259 -14.71 -0.10 10.45
C PHE A 259 -16.16 -0.59 10.20
N GLU A 260 -17.04 -0.52 11.20
CA GLU A 260 -18.49 -0.79 11.03
C GLU A 260 -19.15 0.16 10.01
N THR A 261 -18.70 1.43 9.99
CA THR A 261 -19.14 2.42 9.00
C THR A 261 -18.67 2.04 7.60
N ILE A 262 -17.40 1.63 7.44
CA ILE A 262 -16.88 1.18 6.14
C ILE A 262 -17.61 -0.07 5.64
N ASP A 263 -17.87 -1.06 6.50
CA ASP A 263 -18.66 -2.25 6.12
C ASP A 263 -20.05 -1.85 5.61
N SER A 264 -20.71 -0.91 6.29
CA SER A 264 -22.02 -0.39 5.90
C SER A 264 -22.01 0.33 4.54
N GLN A 265 -20.94 1.09 4.29
CA GLN A 265 -20.67 1.78 3.03
C GLN A 265 -20.42 0.82 1.87
N LEU A 266 -19.60 -0.21 2.09
CA LEU A 266 -19.35 -1.25 1.09
C LEU A 266 -20.61 -2.07 0.80
N ALA A 267 -21.40 -2.37 1.83
CA ALA A 267 -22.71 -3.01 1.65
C ALA A 267 -23.68 -2.10 0.86
N MET A 268 -23.61 -0.78 1.05
CA MET A 268 -24.37 0.19 0.26
C MET A 268 -23.92 0.22 -1.20
N LEU A 269 -22.61 0.14 -1.46
CA LEU A 269 -22.05 0.02 -2.81
C LEU A 269 -22.62 -1.21 -3.53
N HIS A 270 -22.55 -2.40 -2.91
CA HIS A 270 -23.10 -3.64 -3.45
C HIS A 270 -24.58 -3.49 -3.83
N ARG A 271 -25.41 -2.94 -2.93
CA ARG A 271 -26.86 -2.80 -3.16
C ARG A 271 -27.22 -1.83 -4.30
N ASN A 272 -26.38 -0.83 -4.57
CA ASN A 272 -26.68 0.24 -5.53
C ASN A 272 -25.92 0.11 -6.85
N ALA A 273 -24.86 -0.70 -6.89
CA ALA A 273 -24.12 -0.96 -8.11
C ALA A 273 -25.02 -1.67 -9.14
N PRO A 274 -24.86 -1.38 -10.44
CA PRO A 274 -25.60 -2.08 -11.48
C PRO A 274 -25.31 -3.59 -11.47
N LYS A 275 -26.32 -4.40 -11.74
CA LYS A 275 -26.15 -5.86 -11.89
C LYS A 275 -25.08 -6.20 -12.93
N GLY A 276 -24.20 -7.15 -12.60
CA GLY A 276 -23.05 -7.57 -13.41
C GLY A 276 -21.82 -6.67 -13.26
N THR A 277 -21.81 -5.78 -12.27
CA THR A 277 -20.62 -5.00 -11.91
C THR A 277 -19.73 -5.83 -11.01
N LEU A 278 -18.45 -5.93 -11.36
CA LEU A 278 -17.42 -6.51 -10.49
C LEU A 278 -16.97 -5.44 -9.49
N ILE A 279 -17.14 -5.69 -8.20
CA ILE A 279 -16.56 -4.90 -7.12
C ILE A 279 -15.31 -5.64 -6.62
N VAL A 280 -14.17 -4.97 -6.59
CA VAL A 280 -12.93 -5.47 -6.00
C VAL A 280 -12.51 -4.55 -4.87
N ILE A 281 -12.43 -5.09 -3.64
CA ILE A 281 -12.09 -4.34 -2.43
C ILE A 281 -10.66 -4.69 -2.04
N VAL A 282 -9.78 -3.69 -2.02
CA VAL A 282 -8.36 -3.80 -1.67
C VAL A 282 -7.96 -2.76 -0.64
N ALA A 283 -6.75 -2.90 -0.10
CA ALA A 283 -6.09 -1.86 0.70
C ALA A 283 -4.70 -1.58 0.13
N ASP A 284 -4.11 -0.46 0.51
CA ASP A 284 -2.72 -0.12 0.22
C ASP A 284 -1.74 -0.69 1.25
N HIS A 285 -2.17 -0.84 2.50
CA HIS A 285 -1.45 -1.53 3.59
C HIS A 285 -2.43 -1.90 4.71
N GLY A 286 -1.91 -2.59 5.73
CA GLY A 286 -2.57 -2.70 7.02
C GLY A 286 -1.98 -1.79 8.08
N MET A 287 -2.17 -2.16 9.35
CA MET A 287 -1.82 -1.30 10.48
C MET A 287 -1.45 -2.14 11.71
N ILE A 288 -0.44 -1.72 12.45
CA ILE A 288 -0.09 -2.26 13.76
C ILE A 288 -0.26 -1.18 14.85
N GLU A 289 -0.26 -1.62 16.10
CA GLU A 289 -0.10 -0.72 17.24
C GLU A 289 1.40 -0.44 17.46
N ALA A 290 1.78 0.81 17.69
CA ALA A 290 3.13 1.18 18.10
C ALA A 290 3.25 1.07 19.62
N ASP A 291 4.37 0.52 20.11
CA ASP A 291 4.68 0.48 21.54
C ASP A 291 5.50 1.73 21.92
N PRO A 292 4.99 2.64 22.77
CA PRO A 292 5.73 3.82 23.23
C PRO A 292 7.05 3.50 23.93
N ASP A 293 7.18 2.31 24.54
CA ASP A 293 8.38 1.85 25.23
C ASP A 293 9.42 1.27 24.24
N GLN A 294 8.99 0.87 23.03
CA GLN A 294 9.85 0.46 21.91
C GLN A 294 10.09 1.60 20.91
N ARG A 295 9.71 2.84 21.26
CA ARG A 295 10.02 4.02 20.44
C ARG A 295 11.46 4.44 20.64
N ILE A 296 12.24 4.37 19.56
CA ILE A 296 13.63 4.82 19.51
C ILE A 296 13.67 6.20 18.88
N ASP A 297 14.17 7.19 19.63
CA ASP A 297 14.39 8.55 19.12
C ASP A 297 15.87 8.74 18.77
N MET A 298 16.14 8.89 17.47
CA MET A 298 17.49 9.10 16.92
C MET A 298 18.12 10.38 17.47
N ALA A 299 17.32 11.39 17.80
CA ALA A 299 17.80 12.62 18.41
C ALA A 299 18.53 12.39 19.74
N ALA A 300 18.17 11.32 20.45
CA ALA A 300 18.79 10.91 21.70
C ALA A 300 19.93 9.90 21.54
N ASN A 301 20.21 9.43 20.31
CA ASN A 301 21.24 8.44 20.03
C ASN A 301 22.26 8.94 19.00
N PRO A 302 23.37 9.57 19.44
CA PRO A 302 24.41 10.09 18.55
C PRO A 302 25.03 9.04 17.61
N ARG A 303 25.00 7.75 17.98
CA ARG A 303 25.57 6.68 17.14
C ARG A 303 24.72 6.40 15.90
N LEU A 304 23.41 6.61 15.98
CA LEU A 304 22.51 6.57 14.83
C LEU A 304 22.63 7.82 13.92
N LEU A 305 23.21 8.90 14.47
CA LEU A 305 23.44 10.15 13.75
C LEU A 305 24.79 10.23 13.03
N ASP A 306 25.75 9.40 13.45
CA ASP A 306 27.13 9.46 12.98
C ASP A 306 27.28 9.01 11.51
N GLY A 307 27.76 9.91 10.66
CA GLY A 307 27.93 9.69 9.21
C GLY A 307 26.64 9.77 8.39
N VAL A 308 25.53 10.23 8.99
CA VAL A 308 24.22 10.35 8.30
C VAL A 308 23.87 11.80 8.04
N ARG A 309 23.64 12.11 6.76
CA ARG A 309 23.32 13.44 6.25
C ARG A 309 21.83 13.77 6.34
N PHE A 310 20.99 12.81 5.95
CA PHE A 310 19.53 12.98 5.95
C PHE A 310 18.81 11.71 6.41
N TYR A 311 17.59 11.92 6.91
CA TYR A 311 16.63 10.88 7.23
C TYR A 311 15.40 10.99 6.33
N GLY A 312 15.00 9.87 5.75
CA GLY A 312 13.77 9.71 4.99
C GLY A 312 13.01 8.46 5.43
N GLY A 313 12.01 8.09 4.64
CA GLY A 313 11.09 7.00 4.94
C GLY A 313 9.99 7.41 5.91
N GLU A 314 9.67 6.51 6.84
CA GLU A 314 8.65 6.61 7.87
C GLU A 314 9.06 5.79 9.12
N PRO A 315 8.38 5.93 10.27
CA PRO A 315 8.87 5.34 11.53
C PRO A 315 9.08 3.83 11.54
N ARG A 316 8.41 3.11 10.63
CA ARG A 316 8.51 1.66 10.45
C ARG A 316 9.52 1.24 9.36
N PHE A 317 9.88 2.16 8.47
CA PHE A 317 10.83 1.95 7.39
C PHE A 317 11.66 3.22 7.22
N VAL A 318 12.80 3.29 7.92
CA VAL A 318 13.66 4.48 7.93
C VAL A 318 14.74 4.35 6.86
N MET A 319 14.98 5.45 6.14
CA MET A 319 16.05 5.57 5.16
C MET A 319 17.09 6.57 5.67
N ALA A 320 18.33 6.14 5.87
CA ALA A 320 19.46 7.03 6.10
C ALA A 320 20.23 7.28 4.81
N TYR A 321 20.57 8.54 4.56
CA TYR A 321 21.43 8.96 3.46
C TYR A 321 22.78 9.37 4.03
N ALA A 322 23.85 8.73 3.57
CA ALA A 322 25.20 8.92 4.12
C ALA A 322 25.75 10.32 3.80
N GLU A 323 26.66 10.79 4.65
CA GLU A 323 27.54 11.92 4.33
C GLU A 323 28.54 11.55 3.22
N GLU A 324 29.05 12.55 2.51
CA GLU A 324 30.01 12.31 1.43
C GLU A 324 31.32 11.74 1.98
N GLY A 325 31.65 10.51 1.58
CA GLY A 325 32.88 9.82 1.98
C GLY A 325 32.71 8.83 3.14
N ASP A 326 31.55 8.80 3.79
CA ASP A 326 31.21 7.76 4.77
C ASP A 326 30.75 6.46 4.09
N ASP A 327 31.14 5.32 4.68
CA ASP A 327 30.81 4.00 4.16
C ASP A 327 29.43 3.53 4.69
N ALA A 328 28.55 3.13 3.76
CA ALA A 328 27.21 2.67 4.09
C ALA A 328 27.20 1.37 4.91
N GLY A 329 28.21 0.49 4.72
CA GLY A 329 28.36 -0.74 5.50
C GLY A 329 28.72 -0.45 6.96
N ASP A 330 29.60 0.52 7.20
CA ASP A 330 29.93 0.96 8.57
C ASP A 330 28.72 1.61 9.27
N ILE A 331 27.93 2.42 8.57
CA ILE A 331 26.67 2.98 9.10
C ILE A 331 25.67 1.86 9.40
N ALA A 332 25.47 0.93 8.47
CA ALA A 332 24.57 -0.21 8.65
C ALA A 332 24.98 -1.08 9.84
N GLY A 333 26.29 -1.34 10.02
CA GLY A 333 26.82 -2.05 11.17
C GLY A 333 26.51 -1.35 12.49
N ARG A 334 26.71 -0.02 12.57
CA ARG A 334 26.34 0.77 13.75
C ARG A 334 24.84 0.70 14.04
N TRP A 335 24.01 0.82 13.01
CA TRP A 335 22.56 0.73 13.16
C TRP A 335 22.11 -0.66 13.63
N GLN A 336 22.70 -1.72 13.10
CA GLN A 336 22.40 -3.08 13.54
C GLN A 336 22.81 -3.32 14.99
N GLU A 337 23.93 -2.76 15.44
CA GLU A 337 24.37 -2.81 16.85
C GLU A 337 23.40 -2.07 17.78
N GLU A 338 22.95 -0.87 17.39
CA GLU A 338 22.08 -0.02 18.22
C GLU A 338 20.62 -0.49 18.25
N LEU A 339 20.11 -0.97 17.11
CA LEU A 339 18.71 -1.41 16.98
C LEU A 339 18.52 -2.87 17.39
N GLY A 340 19.57 -3.70 17.29
CA GLY A 340 19.51 -5.12 17.65
C GLY A 340 18.40 -5.86 16.91
N GLU A 341 17.58 -6.61 17.65
CA GLU A 341 16.45 -7.37 17.09
C GLU A 341 15.24 -6.49 16.71
N LEU A 342 15.23 -5.21 17.10
CA LEU A 342 14.11 -4.31 16.83
C LEU A 342 14.07 -3.84 15.36
N ALA A 343 15.11 -4.10 14.57
CA ALA A 343 15.11 -3.79 13.15
C ALA A 343 15.95 -4.77 12.32
N GLU A 344 15.51 -5.01 11.10
CA GLU A 344 16.33 -5.57 10.03
C GLU A 344 17.03 -4.41 9.30
N VAL A 345 18.37 -4.38 9.34
CA VAL A 345 19.16 -3.31 8.72
C VAL A 345 19.81 -3.80 7.44
N HIS A 346 19.66 -3.03 6.37
CA HIS A 346 20.27 -3.31 5.08
C HIS A 346 20.98 -2.09 4.52
N THR A 347 22.08 -2.32 3.82
CA THR A 347 22.55 -1.34 2.84
C THR A 347 21.59 -1.29 1.65
N ARG A 348 21.63 -0.16 0.93
CA ARG A 348 20.90 0.02 -0.33
C ARG A 348 21.12 -1.11 -1.32
N GLN A 349 22.37 -1.53 -1.49
CA GLN A 349 22.75 -2.57 -2.45
C GLN A 349 22.16 -3.93 -2.05
N GLU A 350 22.18 -4.28 -0.76
CA GLU A 350 21.57 -5.52 -0.25
C GLU A 350 20.05 -5.52 -0.47
N ALA A 351 19.38 -4.40 -0.18
CA ALA A 351 17.94 -4.27 -0.37
C ALA A 351 17.52 -4.31 -1.85
N ILE A 352 18.33 -3.74 -2.75
CA ILE A 352 18.10 -3.85 -4.20
C ILE A 352 18.32 -5.29 -4.66
N ALA A 353 19.43 -5.91 -4.23
CA ALA A 353 19.79 -7.28 -4.62
C ALA A 353 18.79 -8.33 -4.13
N SER A 354 18.15 -8.08 -2.99
CA SER A 354 17.12 -8.95 -2.42
C SER A 354 15.75 -8.80 -3.10
N GLY A 355 15.58 -7.83 -4.01
CA GLY A 355 14.34 -7.59 -4.73
C GLY A 355 13.30 -6.77 -3.98
N LEU A 356 13.65 -6.14 -2.85
CA LEU A 356 12.72 -5.42 -1.96
C LEU A 356 11.83 -4.42 -2.72
N PHE A 357 12.42 -3.69 -3.67
CA PHE A 357 11.75 -2.66 -4.47
C PHE A 357 11.33 -3.13 -5.87
N GLY A 358 11.52 -4.42 -6.18
CA GLY A 358 11.51 -4.95 -7.55
C GLY A 358 12.67 -4.39 -8.40
N PRO A 359 12.60 -4.49 -9.74
CA PRO A 359 13.63 -3.91 -10.61
C PRO A 359 13.78 -2.39 -10.40
N VAL A 360 14.96 -1.95 -9.98
CA VAL A 360 15.27 -0.54 -9.72
C VAL A 360 15.91 0.11 -10.94
N LYS A 361 15.37 1.26 -11.36
CA LYS A 361 15.98 2.06 -12.42
C LYS A 361 17.14 2.90 -11.88
N PRO A 362 18.18 3.19 -12.70
CA PRO A 362 19.30 4.02 -12.28
C PRO A 362 18.89 5.40 -11.75
N GLU A 363 17.84 6.02 -12.29
CA GLU A 363 17.34 7.32 -11.80
C GLU A 363 16.58 7.24 -10.46
N VAL A 364 16.18 6.05 -10.02
CA VAL A 364 15.45 5.81 -8.75
C VAL A 364 16.41 5.47 -7.62
N GLU A 365 17.53 4.80 -7.91
CA GLU A 365 18.52 4.39 -6.92
C GLU A 365 19.00 5.53 -5.98
N PRO A 366 19.21 6.78 -6.42
CA PRO A 366 19.58 7.88 -5.53
C PRO A 366 18.47 8.34 -4.57
N MET A 367 17.23 7.92 -4.79
CA MET A 367 16.09 8.24 -3.91
C MET A 367 15.96 7.26 -2.75
N LEU A 368 16.52 6.06 -2.90
CA LEU A 368 16.62 5.06 -1.84
C LEU A 368 17.73 5.45 -0.87
N GLY A 369 17.49 5.30 0.44
CA GLY A 369 18.52 5.50 1.46
C GLY A 369 19.71 4.58 1.24
N ASP A 370 20.90 5.05 1.62
CA ASP A 370 22.14 4.27 1.67
C ASP A 370 22.06 3.11 2.66
N VAL A 371 21.36 3.34 3.78
CA VAL A 371 21.05 2.36 4.82
C VAL A 371 19.56 2.43 5.10
N LEU A 372 18.93 1.26 5.26
CA LEU A 372 17.51 1.09 5.51
C LEU A 372 17.34 0.33 6.82
N ALA A 373 16.46 0.80 7.70
CA ALA A 373 16.02 0.07 8.88
C ALA A 373 14.53 -0.25 8.77
N LEU A 374 14.22 -1.54 8.73
CA LEU A 374 12.87 -2.06 8.66
C LEU A 374 12.53 -2.57 10.05
N MET A 375 11.64 -1.87 10.74
CA MET A 375 11.37 -2.10 12.15
C MET A 375 10.60 -3.41 12.34
N ASN A 376 10.97 -4.19 13.36
CA ASN A 376 10.28 -5.40 13.80
C ASN A 376 9.27 -5.09 14.90
N ASP A 377 8.42 -6.07 15.24
CA ASP A 377 7.44 -5.98 16.34
C ASP A 377 6.65 -4.65 16.32
N HIS A 378 6.48 -4.02 17.48
CA HIS A 378 5.79 -2.75 17.66
C HIS A 378 6.74 -1.53 17.65
N ALA A 379 8.01 -1.74 17.32
CA ALA A 379 9.04 -0.73 17.41
C ALA A 379 8.88 0.35 16.35
N THR A 380 9.29 1.57 16.69
CA THR A 380 9.34 2.72 15.78
C THR A 380 10.66 3.45 15.93
N LEU A 381 11.21 3.92 14.81
CA LEU A 381 12.41 4.74 14.78
C LEU A 381 12.07 6.14 14.26
N VAL A 382 12.25 7.15 15.09
CA VAL A 382 11.83 8.54 14.83
C VAL A 382 12.98 9.52 15.02
N ASP A 383 12.84 10.72 14.49
CA ASP A 383 13.79 11.82 14.73
C ASP A 383 13.04 13.07 15.19
N SER A 384 13.07 13.33 16.50
CA SER A 384 12.38 14.47 17.10
C SER A 384 13.01 15.84 16.79
N HIS A 385 14.19 15.89 16.14
CA HIS A 385 14.74 17.15 15.66
C HIS A 385 13.97 17.72 14.48
N VAL A 386 13.44 16.86 13.61
CA VAL A 386 12.80 17.25 12.35
C VAL A 386 11.32 16.87 12.26
N GLN A 387 10.88 15.88 13.06
CA GLN A 387 9.50 15.44 13.13
C GLN A 387 8.76 16.15 14.27
N ARG A 388 7.47 16.43 14.07
CA ARG A 388 6.63 17.03 15.12
C ARG A 388 6.29 15.97 16.17
N ASP A 389 6.19 16.36 17.44
CA ASP A 389 5.92 15.44 18.56
C ASP A 389 4.72 14.50 18.32
N GLY A 390 3.59 15.03 17.84
CA GLY A 390 2.42 14.21 17.51
C GLY A 390 2.67 13.14 16.42
N ALA A 391 3.55 13.40 15.45
CA ALA A 391 3.92 12.42 14.42
C ALA A 391 4.87 11.34 14.95
N THR A 392 5.57 11.60 16.05
CA THR A 392 6.50 10.64 16.69
C THR A 392 5.80 9.71 17.69
N ARG A 393 4.50 9.90 17.94
CA ARG A 393 3.74 9.21 18.99
C ARG A 393 2.39 8.70 18.50
N LEU A 394 2.28 8.40 17.21
CA LEU A 394 1.06 7.83 16.62
C LEU A 394 0.82 6.43 17.23
N PRO A 395 -0.37 6.14 17.79
CA PRO A 395 -0.68 4.82 18.32
C PRO A 395 -0.76 3.75 17.21
N GLY A 396 -1.38 4.06 16.07
CA GLY A 396 -1.34 3.20 14.90
C GLY A 396 -0.22 3.60 13.95
N VAL A 397 0.55 2.63 13.46
CA VAL A 397 1.62 2.83 12.46
C VAL A 397 1.67 1.69 11.43
N HIS A 398 2.31 1.97 10.30
CA HIS A 398 2.60 1.02 9.24
C HIS A 398 3.88 1.44 8.51
N GLY A 399 4.37 0.61 7.58
CA GLY A 399 5.46 0.93 6.67
C GLY A 399 6.49 -0.18 6.51
N SER A 400 6.58 -1.11 7.47
CA SER A 400 7.53 -2.22 7.46
C SER A 400 6.96 -3.46 6.76
N ARG A 401 7.36 -4.67 7.19
CA ARG A 401 7.13 -5.92 6.48
C ARG A 401 6.38 -6.97 7.26
N SER A 402 5.76 -6.60 8.38
CA SER A 402 4.95 -7.56 9.12
C SER A 402 3.75 -8.03 8.29
N MET A 403 3.21 -9.21 8.59
CA MET A 403 1.96 -9.67 7.97
C MET A 403 0.85 -8.64 8.16
N MET A 404 0.75 -8.04 9.34
CA MET A 404 -0.23 -6.97 9.64
C MET A 404 -0.10 -5.76 8.72
N GLU A 405 1.11 -5.40 8.31
CA GLU A 405 1.35 -4.24 7.46
C GLU A 405 1.23 -4.58 5.96
N THR A 406 1.70 -5.76 5.55
CA THR A 406 1.84 -6.09 4.12
C THR A 406 0.70 -6.88 3.53
N ASP A 407 0.02 -7.71 4.32
CA ASP A 407 -1.07 -8.53 3.83
C ASP A 407 -2.35 -7.71 3.78
N ILE A 408 -2.83 -7.48 2.56
CA ILE A 408 -4.00 -6.67 2.27
C ILE A 408 -5.12 -7.56 1.71
N PRO A 409 -6.40 -7.19 1.91
CA PRO A 409 -7.50 -7.89 1.30
C PRO A 409 -7.51 -7.72 -0.22
N CYS A 410 -8.07 -8.70 -0.91
CA CYS A 410 -8.48 -8.60 -2.31
C CYS A 410 -9.81 -9.33 -2.45
N LEU A 411 -10.89 -8.68 -1.99
CA LEU A 411 -12.22 -9.27 -1.93
C LEU A 411 -12.97 -9.01 -3.22
N ILE A 412 -13.66 -10.03 -3.69
CA ILE A 412 -14.35 -10.11 -4.96
C ILE A 412 -15.84 -10.21 -4.67
N ASP A 413 -16.60 -9.31 -5.27
CA ASP A 413 -18.06 -9.29 -5.20
C ASP A 413 -18.63 -8.99 -6.58
N LEU A 414 -19.45 -9.90 -7.11
CA LEU A 414 -20.13 -9.73 -8.38
C LEU A 414 -21.63 -9.53 -8.13
N VAL A 415 -22.12 -8.32 -8.43
CA VAL A 415 -23.49 -7.86 -8.14
C VAL A 415 -24.55 -8.50 -9.03
#